data_AF-A0A2A6ZZ04-F1
#
_entry.id   AF-A0A2A6ZZ04-F1
#
_cell.length_a   1.000
_cell.length_b   1.000
_cell.length_c   1.000
_cell.angle_alpha   90.00
_cell.angle_beta   90.00
_cell.angle_gamma   90.00
#
_symmetry.space_group_name_H-M   'P 1'
#
loop_
_entity.id
_entity.type
_entity.pdbx_description
1 polymer ?
#
loop_
_entity_poly.entity_id
_entity_poly.type
_entity_poly.pdbx_seq_one_letter_code
_entity_poly.pdbx_strand_id
1 'polypeptide(L)'
;MYTAAELFNLATKADAKEVFLSNVTMSIPDDLPGCANLDAEKDRLSKIWDVAHMSINEMVAAVGLSKTNFAKETGIPFRSIQNWSLGERTPPVYIRFLLAEHFRLL
;
A
#
# COMPACT_ATOMS: atom_id res chain seq x y z
N MET A 1 -9.35 2.36 16.03
CA MET A 1 -8.06 1.93 15.44
C MET A 1 -8.30 1.64 13.97
N TYR A 2 -7.53 2.22 13.06
CA TYR A 2 -7.71 2.01 11.62
C TYR A 2 -7.30 0.58 11.21
N THR A 3 -8.05 0.00 10.29
CA THR A 3 -7.70 -1.24 9.59
C THR A 3 -6.57 -0.99 8.57
N ALA A 4 -5.90 -2.04 8.12
CA ALA A 4 -4.86 -1.92 7.08
C ALA A 4 -5.42 -1.31 5.78
N ALA A 5 -6.64 -1.66 5.39
CA ALA A 5 -7.31 -1.11 4.21
C ALA A 5 -7.61 0.39 4.38
N GLU A 6 -8.06 0.83 5.56
CA GLU A 6 -8.28 2.26 5.83
C GLU A 6 -6.97 3.04 5.81
N LEU A 7 -5.90 2.52 6.44
CA LEU A 7 -4.57 3.13 6.39
C LEU A 7 -4.04 3.23 4.97
N PHE A 8 -4.21 2.18 4.15
CA PHE A 8 -3.80 2.19 2.76
C PHE A 8 -4.57 3.25 1.95
N ASN A 9 -5.89 3.35 2.14
CA ASN A 9 -6.70 4.38 1.48
C ASN A 9 -6.30 5.80 1.93
N LEU A 10 -6.04 6.00 3.22
CA LEU A 10 -5.57 7.28 3.74
C LEU A 10 -4.21 7.66 3.15
N ALA A 11 -3.28 6.70 3.07
CA ALA A 11 -1.98 6.91 2.45
C ALA A 11 -2.12 7.36 0.99
N THR A 12 -2.98 6.72 0.17
CA THR A 12 -3.19 7.13 -1.24
C THR A 12 -3.82 8.51 -1.43
N LYS A 13 -4.42 9.08 -0.39
CA LYS A 13 -5.12 10.38 -0.45
C LYS A 13 -4.31 11.53 0.15
N ALA A 14 -3.26 11.22 0.89
CA ALA A 14 -2.45 12.24 1.55
C ALA A 14 -1.42 12.81 0.57
N ASP A 15 -1.17 14.11 0.69
CA ASP A 15 -0.26 14.84 -0.21
C ASP A 15 1.22 14.52 0.06
N ALA A 16 1.54 14.10 1.29
CA ALA A 16 2.90 13.82 1.73
C ALA A 16 2.93 12.74 2.83
N LYS A 17 4.06 12.04 2.94
CA LYS A 17 4.25 10.94 3.89
C LYS A 17 4.12 11.43 5.32
N GLU A 18 4.71 12.58 5.61
CA GLU A 18 4.71 13.22 6.92
C GLU A 18 3.29 13.60 7.35
N VAL A 19 2.46 14.06 6.42
CA VAL A 19 1.03 14.37 6.66
C VAL A 19 0.27 13.09 7.02
N PHE A 20 0.48 12.00 6.29
CA PHE A 20 -0.12 10.70 6.61
C PHE A 20 0.31 10.19 8.00
N LEU A 21 1.61 10.19 8.29
CA LEU A 21 2.16 9.74 9.57
C LEU A 21 1.61 10.59 10.73
N SER A 22 1.61 11.92 10.59
CA SER A 22 1.08 12.84 11.62
C SER A 22 -0.41 12.63 11.86
N ASN A 23 -1.22 12.53 10.82
CA ASN A 23 -2.67 12.41 10.95
C ASN A 23 -3.08 11.10 11.66
N VAL A 24 -2.40 9.99 11.33
CA VAL A 24 -2.69 8.69 11.95
C VAL A 24 -2.22 8.67 13.40
N THR A 25 -1.02 9.19 13.70
CA THR A 25 -0.47 9.19 15.06
C THR A 25 -1.25 10.10 16.01
N MET A 26 -1.72 11.27 15.56
CA MET A 26 -2.58 12.16 16.37
C MET A 26 -3.97 11.58 16.66
N SER A 27 -4.40 10.56 15.92
CA SER A 27 -5.68 9.87 16.15
C SER A 27 -5.59 8.77 17.22
N ILE A 28 -4.39 8.53 17.78
CA ILE A 28 -4.17 7.54 18.84
C ILE A 28 -4.47 8.20 20.19
N PRO A 29 -5.37 7.63 21.03
CA PRO A 29 -5.65 8.16 22.37
C PRO A 29 -4.39 8.19 23.26
N ASP A 30 -4.18 9.31 23.95
CA ASP A 30 -3.04 9.52 24.87
C ASP A 30 -3.03 8.55 26.07
N ASP A 31 -4.18 7.95 26.40
CA ASP A 31 -4.39 7.09 27.57
C ASP A 31 -4.21 5.59 27.29
N LEU A 32 -3.73 5.21 26.10
CA LEU A 32 -3.51 3.81 25.75
C LEU A 32 -2.42 3.19 26.65
N PRO A 33 -2.76 2.18 27.49
CA PRO A 33 -1.80 1.59 28.40
C PRO A 33 -0.82 0.72 27.60
N GLY A 34 0.46 1.10 27.69
CA GLY A 34 1.51 0.55 26.87
C GLY A 34 2.00 1.63 25.93
N CYS A 35 3.22 2.10 26.18
CA CYS A 35 4.01 2.81 25.19
C CYS A 35 4.15 1.87 23.99
N ALA A 36 3.14 1.86 23.10
CA ALA A 36 3.23 1.20 21.81
C ALA A 36 4.52 1.74 21.22
N ASN A 37 5.46 0.89 20.88
CA ASN A 37 6.77 1.31 20.38
C ASN A 37 6.52 2.28 19.21
N LEU A 38 6.63 3.58 19.49
CA LEU A 38 6.21 4.64 18.55
C LEU A 38 7.05 4.53 17.28
N ASP A 39 8.28 4.08 17.41
CA ASP A 39 9.18 3.85 16.28
C ASP A 39 8.71 2.65 15.45
N ALA A 40 8.31 1.53 16.08
CA ALA A 40 7.76 0.39 15.37
C ALA A 40 6.44 0.71 14.64
N GLU A 41 5.57 1.53 15.23
CA GLU A 41 4.33 1.96 14.55
C GLU A 41 4.63 2.94 13.42
N LYS A 42 5.59 3.87 13.59
CA LYS A 42 6.06 4.73 12.51
C LYS A 42 6.64 3.93 11.35
N ASP A 43 7.44 2.91 11.63
CA ASP A 43 8.01 2.02 10.62
C ASP A 43 6.91 1.26 9.86
N ARG A 44 5.93 0.74 10.59
CA ARG A 44 4.76 0.08 9.99
C ARG A 44 3.96 1.02 9.10
N LEU A 45 3.65 2.23 9.55
CA LEU A 45 2.93 3.23 8.76
C LEU A 45 3.76 3.70 7.56
N SER A 46 5.07 3.88 7.75
CA SER A 46 6.01 4.22 6.69
C SER A 46 6.01 3.16 5.58
N LYS A 47 6.02 1.88 5.94
CA LYS A 47 5.90 0.77 4.99
C LYS A 47 4.57 0.79 4.24
N ILE A 48 3.45 1.01 4.93
CA ILE A 48 2.13 1.14 4.29
C ILE A 48 2.14 2.28 3.27
N TRP A 49 2.71 3.44 3.61
CA TRP A 49 2.84 4.56 2.70
C TRP A 49 3.62 4.19 1.43
N ASP A 50 4.79 3.58 1.60
CA ASP A 50 5.68 3.24 0.49
C ASP A 50 4.98 2.26 -0.47
N VAL A 51 4.34 1.22 0.06
CA VAL A 51 3.55 0.26 -0.74
C VAL A 51 2.32 0.91 -1.36
N ALA A 52 1.65 1.80 -0.64
CA ALA A 52 0.52 2.57 -1.15
C ALA A 52 0.90 3.56 -2.26
N HIS A 53 2.18 3.80 -2.52
CA HIS A 53 2.66 4.62 -3.63
C HIS A 53 3.42 3.83 -4.71
N MET A 54 3.67 2.53 -4.51
CA MET A 54 4.26 1.69 -5.55
C MET A 54 3.39 1.64 -6.81
N SER A 55 4.02 1.83 -7.96
CA SER A 55 3.48 1.52 -9.27
C SER A 55 3.34 0.00 -9.46
N ILE A 56 2.56 -0.41 -10.46
CA ILE A 56 2.46 -1.84 -10.83
C ILE A 56 3.82 -2.39 -11.27
N ASN A 57 4.67 -1.59 -11.90
CA ASN A 57 6.02 -2.04 -12.28
C ASN A 57 6.87 -2.34 -11.05
N GLU A 58 6.84 -1.47 -10.03
CA GLU A 58 7.56 -1.67 -8.77
C GLU A 58 7.03 -2.87 -8.00
N MET A 59 5.70 -3.06 -7.93
CA MET A 59 5.12 -4.26 -7.32
C MET A 59 5.58 -5.54 -8.03
N VAL A 60 5.50 -5.58 -9.37
CA VAL A 60 5.94 -6.75 -10.16
C VAL A 60 7.42 -7.04 -9.92
N ALA A 61 8.26 -6.00 -9.86
CA ALA A 61 9.68 -6.12 -9.58
C ALA A 61 9.96 -6.62 -8.16
N ALA A 62 9.25 -6.10 -7.15
CA ALA A 62 9.38 -6.51 -5.75
C ALA A 62 9.00 -7.99 -5.54
N VAL A 63 8.02 -8.49 -6.30
CA VAL A 63 7.61 -9.90 -6.26
C VAL A 63 8.56 -10.80 -7.07
N GLY A 64 9.36 -10.24 -7.99
CA GLY A 64 10.30 -10.99 -8.81
C GLY A 64 9.65 -11.81 -9.92
N LEU A 65 8.43 -11.43 -10.35
CA LEU A 65 7.71 -12.12 -11.42
C LEU A 65 7.82 -11.36 -12.76
N SER A 66 7.63 -12.08 -13.86
CA SER A 66 7.31 -11.43 -15.13
C SER A 66 5.87 -10.89 -15.09
N LYS A 67 5.55 -9.84 -15.88
CA LYS A 67 4.17 -9.32 -15.98
C LYS A 67 3.16 -10.38 -16.41
N THR A 68 3.59 -11.33 -17.24
CA THR A 68 2.73 -12.45 -17.69
C THR A 68 2.43 -13.40 -16.53
N ASN A 69 3.42 -13.75 -15.72
CA ASN A 69 3.20 -14.62 -14.55
C ASN A 69 2.42 -13.89 -13.46
N PHE A 70 2.68 -12.60 -13.25
CA PHE A 70 1.91 -11.76 -12.35
C PHE A 70 0.42 -11.71 -12.73
N ALA A 71 0.10 -11.54 -14.02
CA ALA A 71 -1.27 -11.57 -14.51
C ALA A 71 -1.95 -12.93 -14.28
N LYS A 72 -1.23 -14.03 -14.51
CA LYS A 72 -1.73 -15.39 -14.28
C LYS A 72 -2.01 -15.64 -12.79
N GLU A 73 -1.07 -15.28 -11.91
CA GLU A 73 -1.17 -15.50 -10.47
C GLU A 73 -2.34 -14.74 -9.85
N THR A 74 -2.51 -13.49 -10.27
CA THR A 74 -3.54 -12.58 -9.72
C THR A 74 -4.91 -12.75 -10.38
N GLY A 75 -4.99 -13.49 -11.49
CA GLY A 75 -6.21 -13.60 -12.32
C GLY A 75 -6.60 -12.30 -13.04
N ILE A 76 -5.76 -11.27 -13.02
CA ILE A 76 -6.03 -9.99 -13.68
C ILE A 76 -5.69 -10.11 -15.17
N PRO A 77 -6.55 -9.65 -16.09
CA PRO A 77 -6.23 -9.67 -17.52
C PRO A 77 -4.89 -9.00 -17.81
N PHE A 78 -4.03 -9.66 -18.59
CA PHE A 78 -2.70 -9.15 -18.91
C PHE A 78 -2.71 -7.73 -19.51
N ARG A 79 -3.73 -7.42 -20.32
CA ARG A 79 -3.92 -6.07 -20.88
C ARG A 79 -4.14 -5.00 -19.80
N SER A 80 -4.83 -5.33 -18.69
CA SER A 80 -4.99 -4.41 -17.56
C SER A 80 -3.65 -4.13 -16.88
N ILE A 81 -2.85 -5.18 -16.63
CA ILE A 81 -1.48 -5.03 -16.08
C ILE A 81 -0.62 -4.17 -17.01
N GLN A 82 -0.71 -4.35 -18.33
CA GLN A 82 0.00 -3.53 -19.31
C GLN A 82 -0.44 -2.05 -19.25
N ASN A 83 -1.74 -1.78 -19.32
CA ASN A 83 -2.26 -0.42 -19.29
C ASN A 83 -1.86 0.31 -17.99
N TRP A 84 -1.90 -0.37 -16.84
CA TRP A 84 -1.44 0.19 -15.58
C TRP A 84 0.07 0.41 -15.54
N SER A 85 0.84 -0.51 -16.11
CA SER A 85 2.30 -0.40 -16.20
C SER A 85 2.76 0.75 -17.10
N LEU A 86 1.97 1.09 -18.13
CA LEU A 86 2.25 2.18 -19.07
C LEU A 86 1.70 3.54 -18.58
N GLY A 87 0.97 3.56 -17.47
CA GLY A 87 0.29 4.77 -17.00
C GLY A 87 -0.93 5.19 -17.82
N GLU A 88 -1.37 4.37 -18.80
CA GLU A 88 -2.58 4.61 -19.59
C GLU A 88 -3.85 4.58 -18.73
N ARG A 89 -3.81 3.82 -17.62
CA ARG A 89 -4.89 3.74 -16.63
C ARG A 89 -4.31 3.62 -15.22
N THR A 90 -5.02 4.17 -14.24
CA THR A 90 -4.72 3.97 -12.82
C THR A 90 -5.52 2.77 -12.30
N PRO A 91 -4.88 1.77 -11.66
CA PRO A 91 -5.62 0.68 -11.02
C PRO A 91 -6.47 1.22 -9.85
N PRO A 92 -7.69 0.68 -9.62
CA PRO A 92 -8.47 1.02 -8.44
C PRO A 92 -7.67 0.78 -7.15
N VAL A 93 -7.84 1.65 -6.16
CA VAL A 93 -7.09 1.58 -4.90
C VAL A 93 -7.25 0.22 -4.21
N TYR A 94 -8.46 -0.33 -4.19
CA TYR A 94 -8.71 -1.63 -3.59
C TYR A 94 -7.95 -2.78 -4.29
N ILE A 95 -7.76 -2.71 -5.61
CA ILE A 95 -6.95 -3.71 -6.33
C ILE A 95 -5.50 -3.61 -5.88
N ARG A 96 -4.95 -2.40 -5.74
CA ARG A 96 -3.58 -2.19 -5.27
C ARG A 96 -3.39 -2.72 -3.85
N PHE A 97 -4.36 -2.48 -2.97
CA PHE A 97 -4.37 -3.05 -1.62
C PHE A 97 -4.41 -4.58 -1.64
N LEU A 98 -5.31 -5.18 -2.44
CA LEU A 98 -5.41 -6.64 -2.55
C LEU A 98 -4.14 -7.28 -3.10
N LEU A 99 -3.49 -6.65 -4.08
CA LEU A 99 -2.19 -7.10 -4.60
C LEU A 99 -1.10 -7.02 -3.52
N ALA A 100 -1.05 -5.92 -2.79
CA ALA A 100 -0.09 -5.72 -1.71
C ALA A 100 -0.25 -6.77 -0.59
N GLU A 101 -1.48 -7.06 -0.17
CA GLU A 101 -1.79 -8.12 0.80
C GLU A 101 -1.44 -9.51 0.24
N HIS A 102 -1.88 -9.81 -0.99
CA HIS A 102 -1.67 -11.12 -1.62
C HIS A 102 -0.19 -11.48 -1.72
N PHE A 103 0.66 -10.51 -2.07
CA PHE A 103 2.10 -10.69 -2.16
C PHE A 103 2.87 -10.38 -0.86
N ARG A 104 2.17 -10.12 0.25
CA ARG A 104 2.76 -9.83 1.57
C ARG A 104 3.76 -8.66 1.54
N LEU A 105 3.42 -7.63 0.79
CA LEU A 105 4.21 -6.40 0.69
C LEU A 105 3.96 -5.46 1.88
N LEU A 106 2.85 -5.64 2.60
CA LEU A 106 2.47 -4.88 3.80
C LEU A 106 3.06 -5.47 5.08
#